data_AF-A0A2V5PH42-F1
#
_entry.id   AF-A0A2V5PH42-F1
#
_cell.length_a   1.000
_cell.length_b   1.000
_cell.length_c   1.000
_cell.angle_alpha   90.00
_cell.angle_beta   90.00
_cell.angle_gamma   90.00
#
_symmetry.space_group_name_H-M   'P 1'
#
loop_
_entity.id
_entity.type
_entity.pdbx_description
1 polymer ?
#
loop_
_entity_poly.entity_id
_entity_poly.type
_entity_poly.pdbx_seq_one_letter_code
_entity_poly.pdbx_strand_id
1 'polypeptide(L)'
;SELYLVVSGRGNVRDKDGVTEVGPGDAFLFQPCEAHQLSNAGDEDFVYYVIADNPRSGGTTGDSCYYPDSGKWAVTKEGTEEFIVRGTETDYFDGEE
;
A
#
# COMPACT_ATOMS: atom_id res chain seq x y z
N SER A 1 -2.78 7.21 -5.68
CA SER A 1 -2.62 5.99 -6.53
C SER A 1 -1.14 5.75 -6.74
N GLU A 2 -0.74 4.52 -7.05
CA GLU A 2 0.68 4.16 -7.15
C GLU A 2 0.99 3.50 -8.50
N LEU A 3 1.86 4.13 -9.29
CA LEU A 3 2.36 3.62 -10.57
C LEU A 3 3.77 3.07 -10.36
N TYR A 4 4.02 1.87 -10.87
CA TYR A 4 5.33 1.21 -10.82
C TYR A 4 5.90 1.05 -12.22
N LEU A 5 7.22 1.24 -12.36
CA LEU A 5 7.98 0.98 -13.59
C LEU A 5 9.24 0.19 -13.25
N VAL A 6 9.35 -1.02 -13.77
CA VAL A 6 10.51 -1.89 -13.50
C VAL A 6 11.70 -1.48 -14.37
N VAL A 7 12.85 -1.28 -13.72
CA VAL A 7 14.11 -0.86 -14.35
C VAL A 7 15.02 -2.06 -14.59
N SER A 8 15.18 -2.94 -13.60
CA SER A 8 16.04 -4.13 -13.68
C SER A 8 15.62 -5.23 -12.70
N GLY A 9 16.11 -6.45 -12.91
CA GLY A 9 15.81 -7.62 -12.07
C GLY A 9 14.43 -8.21 -12.34
N ARG A 10 14.00 -9.12 -11.46
CA ARG A 10 12.69 -9.82 -11.53
C ARG A 10 11.96 -9.71 -10.21
N GLY A 11 10.67 -9.42 -10.27
CA GLY A 11 9.82 -9.29 -9.10
C GLY A 11 8.53 -10.10 -9.23
N ASN A 12 7.91 -10.39 -8.09
CA ASN A 12 6.55 -10.88 -8.01
C ASN A 12 5.66 -9.78 -7.44
N VAL A 13 4.61 -9.44 -8.17
CA VAL A 13 3.55 -8.52 -7.74
C VAL A 13 2.35 -9.35 -7.31
N ARG A 14 1.98 -9.27 -6.04
CA ARG A 14 0.77 -9.90 -5.50
C ARG A 14 -0.33 -8.87 -5.33
N ASP A 15 -1.51 -9.19 -5.82
CA ASP A 15 -2.75 -8.42 -5.62
C ASP A 15 -3.93 -9.37 -5.31
N LYS A 16 -5.17 -8.89 -5.44
CA LYS A 16 -6.39 -9.67 -5.19
C LYS A 16 -6.60 -10.83 -6.17
N ASP A 17 -6.04 -10.75 -7.38
CA ASP A 17 -6.25 -11.71 -8.46
C ASP A 17 -5.13 -12.76 -8.50
N GLY A 18 -4.03 -12.54 -7.79
CA GLY A 18 -2.99 -13.54 -7.57
C GLY A 18 -1.59 -12.95 -7.55
N VAL A 19 -0.64 -13.67 -8.15
CA VAL A 19 0.76 -13.25 -8.26
C VAL A 19 1.15 -13.21 -9.73
N THR A 20 1.74 -12.10 -10.16
CA THR A 20 2.27 -11.89 -11.50
C THR A 20 3.78 -11.64 -11.42
N GLU A 21 4.58 -12.40 -12.18
CA GLU A 21 6.02 -12.12 -12.33
C GLU A 21 6.21 -10.93 -13.28
N VAL A 22 7.08 -9.99 -12.92
CA VAL A 22 7.39 -8.78 -13.69
C VAL A 22 8.89 -8.63 -13.89
N GLY A 23 9.28 -7.98 -15.00
CA GLY A 23 10.65 -7.74 -15.39
C GLY A 23 10.87 -6.36 -16.03
N PRO A 24 12.09 -6.10 -16.55
CA PRO A 24 12.47 -4.77 -17.03
C PRO A 24 11.55 -4.25 -18.14
N GLY A 25 11.05 -3.03 -17.97
CA GLY A 25 10.12 -2.38 -18.91
C GLY A 25 8.64 -2.59 -18.58
N ASP A 26 8.30 -3.50 -17.66
CA ASP A 26 6.92 -3.66 -17.22
C ASP A 26 6.47 -2.46 -16.39
N ALA A 27 5.21 -2.06 -16.59
CA ALA A 27 4.56 -0.98 -15.86
C ALA A 27 3.16 -1.40 -15.41
N PHE A 28 2.80 -1.05 -14.18
CA PHE A 28 1.52 -1.41 -13.58
C PHE A 28 1.08 -0.36 -12.57
N LEU A 29 -0.23 -0.22 -12.40
CA LEU A 29 -0.88 0.84 -11.64
C LEU A 29 -1.88 0.24 -10.67
N PHE A 30 -1.82 0.68 -9.42
CA PHE A 30 -2.83 0.38 -8.41
C PHE A 30 -3.60 1.64 -8.04
N GLN A 31 -4.92 1.54 -8.16
CA GLN A 31 -5.86 2.57 -7.72
C GLN A 31 -5.97 2.58 -6.18
N PRO A 32 -6.51 3.67 -5.59
CA PRO A 32 -6.85 3.65 -4.17
C PRO A 32 -7.68 2.41 -3.80
N CYS A 33 -7.37 1.83 -2.63
CA CYS A 33 -7.98 0.60 -2.11
C CYS A 33 -7.62 -0.71 -2.85
N GLU A 34 -6.73 -0.69 -3.85
CA GLU A 34 -6.20 -1.92 -4.46
C GLU A 34 -4.95 -2.38 -3.70
N ALA A 35 -5.13 -3.28 -2.75
CA ALA A 35 -4.03 -3.84 -1.96
C ALA A 35 -3.05 -4.62 -2.84
N HIS A 36 -1.76 -4.34 -2.67
CA HIS A 36 -0.71 -4.97 -3.44
C HIS A 36 0.59 -5.12 -2.65
N GLN A 37 1.45 -6.04 -3.08
CA GLN A 37 2.76 -6.27 -2.49
C GLN A 37 3.76 -6.67 -3.58
N LEU A 38 4.97 -6.11 -3.51
CA LEU A 38 6.09 -6.48 -4.38
C LEU A 38 7.11 -7.30 -3.59
N SER A 39 7.68 -8.33 -4.22
CA SER A 39 8.78 -9.12 -3.66
C SER A 39 9.83 -9.42 -4.73
N ASN A 40 11.10 -9.50 -4.34
CA ASN A 40 12.16 -9.91 -5.25
C ASN A 40 12.03 -11.41 -5.56
N ALA A 41 11.94 -11.75 -6.85
CA ALA A 41 11.76 -13.12 -7.34
C ALA A 41 13.03 -13.73 -7.94
N GLY A 42 14.16 -13.00 -7.93
CA GLY A 42 15.44 -13.45 -8.48
C GLY A 42 16.60 -13.37 -7.49
N ASP A 43 17.79 -13.65 -8.00
CA ASP A 43 19.06 -13.62 -7.24
C ASP A 43 19.82 -12.29 -7.42
N GLU A 44 19.24 -11.34 -8.16
CA GLU A 44 19.77 -10.00 -8.44
C GLU A 44 18.83 -8.93 -7.86
N ASP A 45 19.28 -7.67 -7.80
CA ASP A 45 18.46 -6.56 -7.32
C ASP A 45 17.25 -6.31 -8.22
N PHE A 46 16.05 -6.31 -7.61
CA PHE A 46 14.82 -5.88 -8.25
C PHE A 46 14.63 -4.36 -8.07
N VAL A 47 14.89 -3.60 -9.14
CA VAL A 47 14.90 -2.14 -9.12
C VAL A 47 13.71 -1.61 -9.92
N TYR A 48 12.94 -0.72 -9.31
CA TYR A 48 11.76 -0.11 -9.91
C TYR A 48 11.58 1.33 -9.41
N TYR A 49 10.88 2.14 -10.20
CA TYR A 49 10.31 3.40 -9.73
C TYR A 49 8.91 3.17 -9.16
N VAL A 50 8.58 3.88 -8.10
CA VAL A 50 7.20 4.11 -7.66
C VAL A 50 6.89 5.60 -7.81
N ILE A 51 5.82 5.91 -8.52
CA ILE A 51 5.34 7.26 -8.78
C ILE A 51 3.97 7.37 -8.14
N ALA A 52 3.89 8.19 -7.10
CA ALA A 52 2.67 8.39 -6.32
C ALA A 52 2.55 9.86 -5.92
N ASP A 53 1.32 10.30 -5.69
CA ASP A 53 1.01 11.59 -5.06
C ASP A 53 1.49 11.64 -3.61
N ASN A 54 1.66 10.47 -2.99
CA ASN A 54 2.15 10.25 -1.63
C ASN A 54 1.56 11.28 -0.64
N PRO A 55 0.21 11.37 -0.55
CA PRO A 55 -0.42 12.26 0.40
C PRO A 55 0.06 11.85 1.78
N ARG A 56 0.93 12.66 2.40
CA ARG A 56 1.44 12.33 3.74
C ARG A 56 0.27 12.12 4.68
N SER A 57 0.30 11.03 5.44
CA SER A 57 -0.51 10.86 6.64
C SER A 57 -0.26 12.08 7.54
N GLY A 58 -1.28 12.93 7.71
CA GLY A 58 -1.19 14.22 8.41
C GLY A 58 -1.24 15.49 7.53
N GLY A 59 -1.34 15.39 6.20
CA GLY A 59 -1.72 16.52 5.33
C GLY A 59 -3.23 16.77 5.29
N THR A 60 -3.70 17.80 4.58
CA THR A 60 -5.12 18.19 4.46
C THR A 60 -6.06 17.06 3.99
N THR A 61 -5.50 15.97 3.44
CA THR A 61 -6.21 14.83 2.86
C THR A 61 -5.80 13.49 3.50
N GLY A 62 -5.39 13.49 4.78
CA GLY A 62 -4.75 12.38 5.49
C GLY A 62 -5.17 10.97 5.03
N ASP A 63 -4.17 10.14 4.74
CA ASP A 63 -4.36 8.78 4.23
C ASP A 63 -4.42 7.75 5.37
N SER A 64 -5.04 6.60 5.09
CA SER A 64 -5.05 5.43 5.97
C SER A 64 -4.79 4.17 5.16
N CYS A 65 -3.88 3.32 5.63
CA CYS A 65 -3.51 2.09 4.91
C CYS A 65 -4.07 0.85 5.61
N TYR A 66 -4.87 0.05 4.92
CA TYR A 66 -5.32 -1.24 5.42
C TYR A 66 -4.42 -2.39 4.94
N TYR A 67 -3.97 -3.22 5.88
CA TYR A 67 -3.15 -4.40 5.61
C TYR A 67 -3.98 -5.69 5.71
N PRO A 68 -4.53 -6.22 4.61
CA PRO A 68 -5.52 -7.29 4.64
C PRO A 68 -5.02 -8.59 5.28
N ASP A 69 -3.76 -8.98 5.02
CA ASP A 69 -3.18 -10.21 5.58
C ASP A 69 -3.09 -10.21 7.12
N SER A 70 -3.10 -9.02 7.72
CA SER A 70 -2.96 -8.86 9.16
C SER A 70 -4.16 -8.20 9.82
N GLY A 71 -5.15 -7.74 9.07
CA GLY A 71 -6.27 -6.97 9.60
C GLY A 71 -5.86 -5.72 10.38
N LYS A 72 -4.71 -5.12 10.03
CA LYS A 72 -4.17 -3.92 10.68
C LYS A 72 -4.44 -2.69 9.83
N TRP A 73 -4.48 -1.54 10.47
CA TRP A 73 -4.54 -0.24 9.83
C TRP A 73 -3.33 0.60 10.23
N ALA A 74 -2.75 1.33 9.28
CA ALA A 74 -1.93 2.49 9.56
C ALA A 74 -2.82 3.74 9.49
N VAL A 75 -2.88 4.49 10.59
CA VAL A 75 -3.73 5.68 10.73
C VAL A 75 -2.97 6.81 11.40
N THR A 76 -3.39 8.05 11.15
CA THR A 76 -2.93 9.23 11.89
C THR A 76 -4.05 9.73 12.78
N LYS A 77 -3.79 9.87 14.08
CA LYS A 77 -4.77 10.39 15.05
C LYS A 77 -4.61 11.90 15.25
N GLU A 78 -3.38 12.37 15.50
CA GLU A 78 -3.05 13.77 15.75
C GLU A 78 -1.67 14.09 15.17
N GLY A 79 -1.54 15.21 14.47
CA GLY A 79 -0.28 15.64 13.87
C GLY A 79 0.15 14.77 12.68
N THR A 80 1.43 14.36 12.66
CA THR A 80 2.03 13.61 11.54
C THR A 80 2.53 12.22 11.96
N GLU A 81 2.23 11.77 13.17
CA GLU A 81 2.65 10.45 13.65
C GLU A 81 1.65 9.38 13.19
N GLU A 82 2.19 8.29 12.64
CA GLU A 82 1.42 7.15 12.15
C GLU A 82 1.39 6.04 13.20
N PHE A 83 0.20 5.50 13.44
CA PHE A 83 -0.05 4.45 14.42
C PHE A 83 -0.57 3.20 13.73
N ILE A 84 -0.08 2.04 14.17
CA ILE A 84 -0.59 0.75 13.71
C ILE A 84 -1.63 0.23 14.70
N VAL A 85 -2.86 0.08 14.23
CA VAL A 85 -4.00 -0.34 15.05
C VAL A 85 -4.70 -1.57 14.49
N ARG A 86 -5.42 -2.29 15.35
CA ARG A 86 -6.51 -3.20 14.94
C ARG A 86 -7.78 -2.66 15.58
N GLY A 87 -8.78 -2.38 14.77
CA GLY A 87 -10.10 -1.94 15.22
C GLY A 87 -11.15 -3.00 14.96
N THR A 88 -12.22 -2.95 15.73
CA THR A 88 -13.48 -3.61 15.39
C THR A 88 -14.36 -2.57 14.71
N GLU A 89 -15.01 -2.94 13.62
CA GLU A 89 -16.05 -2.10 13.03
C GLU A 89 -17.15 -1.84 14.07
N THR A 90 -17.51 -0.58 14.27
CA THR A 90 -18.50 -0.17 15.26
C THR A 90 -19.46 0.85 14.65
N ASP A 91 -20.60 1.04 15.30
CA ASP A 91 -21.56 2.07 14.91
C ASP A 91 -20.95 3.47 15.09
N TYR A 92 -21.31 4.39 14.19
CA TYR A 92 -20.76 5.75 14.20
C TYR A 92 -20.99 6.49 15.54
N PHE A 93 -22.08 6.19 16.25
CA PHE A 93 -22.42 6.83 17.52
C PHE A 93 -22.15 5.93 18.75
N ASP A 94 -21.45 4.81 18.59
CA ASP A 94 -21.17 3.90 19.70
C ASP A 94 -20.30 4.58 20.78
N GLY A 95 -20.90 4.87 21.94
CA GLY A 95 -20.23 5.49 23.08
C GLY A 95 -20.16 7.02 23.07
N GLU A 96 -20.86 7.70 22.15
CA GLU A 96 -20.95 9.18 22.10
C GLU A 96 -22.33 9.68 22.62
N GLU A 97 -22.32 10.64 23.57
CA GLU A 97 -23.48 11.41 24.10
C GLU A 97 -23.40 12.89 23.72
#